data_AF-A0A522RYB5-F1
#
_entry.id   AF-A0A522RYB5-F1
#
_cell.length_a   1.000
_cell.length_b   1.000
_cell.length_c   1.000
_cell.angle_alpha   90.00
_cell.angle_beta   90.00
_cell.angle_gamma   90.00
#
_symmetry.space_group_name_H-M   'P 1'
#
loop_
_entity.id
_entity.type
_entity.pdbx_description
1 polymer ?
#
loop_
_entity_poly.entity_id
_entity_poly.type
_entity_poly.pdbx_seq_one_letter_code
_entity_poly.pdbx_strand_id
1 'polypeptide(L)'
;MTATNQDLLTAQHRSMELGIRGLVDGSGSRRELTDAVYLLRRHIYVEEAFLFPVIELDQRRLMALAQMRYEHGDMWPHLESALDLLTAKAPLDDLLPASAALLNLLRIHDRKEEEAIYSVADRYPADAASPALAALLATNGIPANWKCRYAPG
;
A
#
# COMPACT_ATOMS: atom_id res chain seq x y z
N MET A 1 2.84 19.86 16.31
CA MET A 1 3.98 19.25 15.60
C MET A 1 3.46 18.70 14.29
N THR A 2 4.19 18.86 13.18
CA THR A 2 3.82 18.27 11.89
C THR A 2 4.09 16.76 11.95
N ALA A 3 3.21 15.94 11.38
CA ALA A 3 3.42 14.49 11.30
C ALA A 3 4.68 14.16 10.49
N THR A 4 5.44 13.15 10.93
CA THR A 4 6.61 12.62 10.20
C THR A 4 6.18 11.80 8.98
N ASN A 5 7.11 11.47 8.08
CA ASN A 5 6.80 10.58 6.94
C ASN A 5 6.40 9.20 7.43
N GLN A 6 7.09 8.69 8.47
CA GLN A 6 6.72 7.43 9.12
C GLN A 6 5.30 7.50 9.68
N ASP A 7 4.92 8.56 10.39
CA ASP A 7 3.55 8.71 10.93
C ASP A 7 2.49 8.68 9.83
N LEU A 8 2.76 9.34 8.69
CA LEU A 8 1.83 9.40 7.57
C LEU A 8 1.65 8.04 6.89
N LEU A 9 2.73 7.29 6.69
CA LEU A 9 2.70 5.95 6.11
C LEU A 9 1.97 4.97 7.03
N THR A 10 2.33 4.93 8.32
CA THR A 10 1.64 4.12 9.33
C THR A 10 0.16 4.49 9.47
N ALA A 11 -0.21 5.76 9.28
CA ALA A 11 -1.62 6.17 9.25
C ALA A 11 -2.37 5.60 8.03
N GLN A 12 -1.72 5.49 6.87
CA GLN A 12 -2.30 4.82 5.71
C GLN A 12 -2.46 3.32 5.96
N HIS A 13 -1.47 2.61 6.53
CA HIS A 13 -1.59 1.20 6.95
C HIS A 13 -2.86 0.97 7.78
N ARG A 14 -3.04 1.76 8.84
CA ARG A 14 -4.23 1.67 9.70
C ARG A 14 -5.53 1.90 8.93
N SER A 15 -5.55 2.87 8.01
CA SER A 15 -6.74 3.18 7.21
C SER A 15 -7.09 2.05 6.25
N MET A 16 -6.08 1.42 5.63
CA MET A 16 -6.25 0.27 4.75
C MET A 16 -6.72 -0.96 5.52
N GLU A 17 -6.07 -1.28 6.65
CA GLU A 17 -6.46 -2.39 7.51
C GLU A 17 -7.92 -2.22 7.97
N LEU A 18 -8.31 -1.04 8.46
CA LEU A 18 -9.67 -0.78 8.92
C LEU A 18 -10.72 -1.03 7.83
N GLY A 19 -10.51 -0.52 6.60
CA GLY A 19 -11.48 -0.70 5.52
C GLY A 19 -11.57 -2.12 5.00
N ILE A 20 -10.44 -2.83 4.88
CA ILE A 20 -10.43 -4.24 4.43
C ILE A 20 -10.99 -5.15 5.53
N ARG A 21 -10.58 -4.94 6.79
CA ARG A 21 -11.08 -5.71 7.94
C ARG A 21 -12.57 -5.53 8.13
N GLY A 22 -13.10 -4.32 7.95
CA GLY A 22 -14.53 -4.06 8.04
C GLY A 22 -15.37 -4.93 7.10
N LEU A 23 -14.88 -5.22 5.89
CA LEU A 23 -15.55 -6.20 5.04
C LEU A 23 -15.50 -7.61 5.65
N VAL A 24 -14.31 -8.04 6.09
CA VAL A 24 -14.06 -9.41 6.57
C VAL A 24 -14.85 -9.75 7.84
N ASP A 25 -15.03 -8.79 8.75
CA ASP A 25 -15.78 -8.98 9.99
C ASP A 25 -17.25 -8.51 9.92
N GLY A 26 -17.67 -8.01 8.75
CA GLY A 26 -19.04 -7.55 8.50
C GLY A 26 -19.41 -6.22 9.15
N SER A 27 -18.45 -5.49 9.74
CA SER A 27 -18.69 -4.18 10.36
C SER A 27 -18.63 -2.99 9.38
N GLY A 28 -18.06 -3.20 8.20
CA GLY A 28 -17.78 -2.17 7.21
C GLY A 28 -18.73 -2.14 6.02
N SER A 29 -18.53 -1.14 5.17
CA SER A 29 -19.32 -0.86 3.98
C SER A 29 -18.51 -1.07 2.70
N ARG A 30 -19.20 -1.22 1.57
CA ARG A 30 -18.58 -1.21 0.24
C ARG A 30 -17.69 0.02 0.02
N ARG A 31 -18.13 1.17 0.53
CA ARG A 31 -17.40 2.44 0.36
C ARG A 31 -16.07 2.41 1.10
N GLU A 32 -16.05 1.94 2.34
CA GLU A 32 -14.83 1.83 3.14
C GLU A 32 -13.85 0.82 2.53
N LEU A 33 -14.35 -0.32 2.03
CA LEU A 33 -13.52 -1.27 1.27
C LEU A 33 -12.96 -0.63 0.00
N THR A 34 -13.79 0.10 -0.75
CA THR A 34 -13.36 0.79 -1.98
C THR A 34 -12.23 1.77 -1.67
N ASP A 35 -12.44 2.64 -0.68
CA ASP A 35 -11.45 3.64 -0.27
C ASP A 35 -10.13 2.96 0.17
N ALA A 36 -10.19 1.87 0.94
CA ALA A 36 -9.02 1.14 1.40
C ALA A 36 -8.25 0.42 0.29
N VAL A 37 -8.95 -0.23 -0.65
CA VAL A 37 -8.31 -0.97 -1.75
C VAL A 37 -7.65 0.00 -2.75
N TYR A 38 -8.29 1.13 -3.07
CA TYR A 38 -7.64 2.18 -3.86
C TYR A 38 -6.48 2.84 -3.14
N LEU A 39 -6.60 3.05 -1.83
CA LEU A 39 -5.50 3.54 -0.99
C LEU A 39 -4.31 2.60 -1.06
N LEU A 40 -4.52 1.29 -0.94
CA LEU A 40 -3.44 0.28 -1.02
C LEU A 40 -2.74 0.29 -2.37
N ARG A 41 -3.49 0.30 -3.48
CA ARG A 41 -2.88 0.38 -4.81
C ARG A 41 -2.01 1.62 -4.98
N ARG A 42 -2.44 2.76 -4.45
CA ARG A 42 -1.65 3.99 -4.46
C ARG A 42 -0.46 3.92 -3.52
N HIS A 43 -0.62 3.34 -2.34
CA HIS A 43 0.42 3.24 -1.33
C HIS A 43 1.64 2.51 -1.91
N ILE A 44 1.41 1.32 -2.46
CA ILE A 44 2.43 0.51 -3.15
C ILE A 44 3.08 1.30 -4.30
N TYR A 45 2.30 2.08 -5.07
CA TYR A 45 2.86 2.95 -6.11
C TYR A 45 3.81 4.02 -5.55
N VAL A 46 3.38 4.74 -4.51
CA VAL A 46 4.19 5.79 -3.89
C VAL A 46 5.48 5.19 -3.34
N GLU A 47 5.40 4.03 -2.72
CA GLU A 47 6.56 3.36 -2.16
C GLU A 47 7.54 2.90 -3.22
N GLU A 48 7.09 2.15 -4.22
CA GLU A 48 7.99 1.61 -5.23
C GLU A 48 8.56 2.67 -6.18
N ALA A 49 7.77 3.69 -6.54
CA ALA A 49 8.18 4.69 -7.50
C ALA A 49 8.96 5.85 -6.88
N PHE A 50 8.81 6.10 -5.58
CA PHE A 50 9.41 7.26 -4.93
C PHE A 50 10.20 6.91 -3.67
N LEU A 51 9.60 6.23 -2.70
CA LEU A 51 10.26 5.99 -1.41
C LEU A 51 11.43 5.00 -1.52
N PHE A 52 11.19 3.82 -2.10
CA PHE A 52 12.18 2.75 -2.20
C PHE A 52 13.44 3.17 -2.96
N PRO A 53 13.38 3.88 -4.11
CA PRO A 53 14.59 4.37 -4.79
C PRO A 53 15.51 5.21 -3.90
N VAL A 54 14.96 5.98 -2.95
CA VAL A 54 15.76 6.76 -2.00
C VAL A 54 16.40 5.85 -0.95
N ILE A 55 15.65 4.86 -0.45
CA ILE A 55 16.13 3.93 0.59
C ILE A 55 17.15 2.93 0.03
N GLU A 56 17.11 2.60 -1.27
CA GLU A 56 18.08 1.73 -1.94
C GLU A 56 19.53 2.25 -1.85
N LEU A 57 19.72 3.54 -1.60
CA LEU A 57 21.03 4.13 -1.35
C LEU A 57 21.66 3.61 -0.03
N ASP A 58 20.85 3.11 0.91
CA ASP A 58 21.31 2.42 2.12
C ASP A 58 21.48 0.92 1.85
N GLN A 59 22.73 0.50 1.62
CA GLN A 59 23.07 -0.90 1.32
C GLN A 59 22.59 -1.90 2.38
N ARG A 60 22.37 -1.47 3.63
CA ARG A 60 21.88 -2.33 4.72
C ARG A 60 20.41 -2.71 4.55
N ARG A 61 19.68 -2.04 3.66
CA ARG A 61 18.24 -2.21 3.45
C ARG A 61 17.88 -2.96 2.16
N LEU A 62 18.85 -3.26 1.29
CA LEU A 62 18.60 -3.90 0.00
C LEU A 62 17.81 -5.21 0.10
N MET A 63 18.13 -6.06 1.08
CA MET A 63 17.41 -7.33 1.27
C MET A 63 15.97 -7.10 1.75
N ALA A 64 15.74 -6.13 2.63
CA ALA A 64 14.40 -5.78 3.10
C ALA A 64 13.55 -5.19 1.96
N LEU A 65 14.13 -4.28 1.16
CA LEU A 65 13.44 -3.70 0.00
C LEU A 65 13.11 -4.74 -1.07
N ALA A 66 14.01 -5.69 -1.33
CA ALA A 66 13.72 -6.80 -2.23
C ALA A 66 12.51 -7.61 -1.72
N GLN A 67 12.48 -7.92 -0.43
CA GLN A 67 11.36 -8.63 0.21
C GLN A 67 10.05 -7.84 0.11
N MET A 68 10.04 -6.52 0.37
CA MET A 68 8.83 -5.70 0.25
C MET A 68 8.24 -5.76 -1.16
N ARG A 69 9.08 -5.67 -2.19
CA ARG A 69 8.60 -5.78 -3.58
C ARG A 69 8.04 -7.16 -3.92
N TYR A 70 8.63 -8.23 -3.40
CA TYR A 70 8.06 -9.58 -3.57
C TYR A 70 6.70 -9.69 -2.89
N GLU A 71 6.57 -9.16 -1.66
CA GLU A 71 5.30 -9.16 -0.93
C GLU A 71 4.23 -8.29 -1.61
N HIS A 72 4.62 -7.16 -2.21
CA HIS A 72 3.73 -6.40 -3.10
C HIS A 72 3.25 -7.25 -4.27
N GLY A 73 4.15 -8.05 -4.88
CA GLY A 73 3.81 -9.00 -5.94
C GLY A 73 2.82 -10.07 -5.47
N ASP A 74 2.99 -10.61 -4.26
CA ASP A 74 2.07 -11.59 -3.67
C ASP A 74 0.69 -11.00 -3.37
N MET A 75 0.63 -9.73 -2.94
CA MET A 75 -0.63 -9.02 -2.69
C MET A 75 -1.36 -8.61 -3.98
N TRP A 76 -0.61 -8.37 -5.07
CA TRP A 76 -1.12 -7.74 -6.28
C TRP A 76 -2.34 -8.46 -6.91
N PRO A 77 -2.38 -9.80 -7.05
CA PRO A 77 -3.53 -10.49 -7.64
C PRO A 77 -4.81 -10.33 -6.81
N HIS A 78 -4.70 -10.34 -5.49
CA HIS A 78 -5.83 -10.17 -4.58
C HIS A 78 -6.35 -8.72 -4.62
N LEU A 79 -5.43 -7.76 -4.69
CA LEU A 79 -5.73 -6.35 -4.89
C LEU A 79 -6.48 -6.10 -6.20
N GLU A 80 -5.95 -6.57 -7.34
CA GLU A 80 -6.59 -6.37 -8.64
C GLU A 80 -7.94 -7.11 -8.74
N SER A 81 -8.03 -8.33 -8.20
CA SER A 81 -9.30 -9.06 -8.13
C SER A 81 -10.37 -8.31 -7.33
N ALA A 82 -9.99 -7.72 -6.19
CA ALA A 82 -10.91 -6.90 -5.40
C ALA A 82 -11.34 -5.64 -6.17
N LEU A 83 -10.42 -4.97 -6.88
CA LEU A 83 -10.73 -3.79 -7.70
C LEU A 83 -11.67 -4.11 -8.87
N ASP A 84 -11.47 -5.24 -9.55
CA ASP A 84 -12.33 -5.69 -10.64
C ASP A 84 -13.75 -5.96 -10.14
N LEU A 85 -13.89 -6.69 -9.03
CA LEU A 85 -15.19 -6.97 -8.40
C LEU A 85 -15.88 -5.70 -7.88
N LEU A 86 -15.13 -4.77 -7.30
CA LEU A 86 -15.64 -3.47 -6.88
C LEU A 86 -16.15 -2.64 -8.07
N THR A 87 -15.39 -2.61 -9.17
CA THR A 87 -15.75 -1.91 -10.41
C THR A 87 -17.00 -2.52 -11.05
N ALA A 88 -17.09 -3.85 -11.07
CA ALA A 88 -18.26 -4.59 -11.54
C ALA A 88 -19.47 -4.48 -10.60
N LYS A 89 -19.31 -3.87 -9.41
CA LYS A 89 -20.33 -3.80 -8.36
C LYS A 89 -20.85 -5.18 -7.95
N ALA A 90 -19.96 -6.17 -7.94
CA ALA A 90 -20.27 -7.54 -7.51
C ALA A 90 -20.78 -7.56 -6.05
N PRO A 91 -21.62 -8.53 -5.66
CA PRO A 91 -22.01 -8.79 -4.26
C PRO A 91 -20.83 -8.72 -3.28
N LEU A 92 -21.08 -8.26 -2.05
CA LEU A 92 -20.02 -8.18 -1.04
C LEU A 92 -19.45 -9.56 -0.67
N ASP A 93 -20.28 -10.60 -0.74
CA ASP A 93 -19.86 -11.98 -0.48
C ASP A 93 -18.79 -12.45 -1.47
N ASP A 94 -18.83 -11.99 -2.72
CA ASP A 94 -17.85 -12.33 -3.75
C ASP A 94 -16.48 -11.66 -3.48
N LEU A 95 -16.46 -10.55 -2.73
CA LEU A 95 -15.24 -9.83 -2.34
C LEU A 95 -14.55 -10.43 -1.10
N LEU A 96 -15.26 -11.27 -0.32
CA LEU A 96 -14.75 -11.81 0.94
C LEU A 96 -13.47 -12.62 0.78
N PRO A 97 -13.35 -13.58 -0.18
CA PRO A 97 -12.15 -14.41 -0.30
C PRO A 97 -10.90 -13.57 -0.61
N ALA A 98 -11.00 -12.66 -1.58
CA ALA A 98 -9.88 -11.79 -1.97
C ALA A 98 -9.50 -10.83 -0.82
N SER A 99 -10.49 -10.25 -0.14
CA SER A 99 -10.25 -9.31 0.95
C SER A 99 -9.66 -9.97 2.19
N ALA A 100 -10.08 -11.20 2.52
CA ALA A 100 -9.51 -11.97 3.63
C ALA A 100 -8.06 -12.38 3.37
N ALA A 101 -7.75 -12.82 2.14
CA ALA A 101 -6.37 -13.13 1.73
C ALA A 101 -5.49 -11.87 1.77
N LEU A 102 -5.99 -10.76 1.20
CA LEU A 102 -5.31 -9.48 1.19
C LEU A 102 -5.05 -8.95 2.61
N LEU A 103 -6.03 -9.01 3.50
CA LEU A 103 -5.88 -8.57 4.90
C LEU A 103 -4.77 -9.34 5.63
N ASN A 104 -4.70 -10.65 5.43
CA ASN A 104 -3.67 -11.47 6.07
C ASN A 104 -2.26 -11.12 5.56
N LEU A 105 -2.10 -10.95 4.25
CA LEU A 105 -0.84 -10.55 3.66
C LEU A 105 -0.43 -9.14 4.11
N LEU A 106 -1.37 -8.19 4.07
CA LEU A 106 -1.16 -6.79 4.46
C LEU A 106 -0.65 -6.69 5.90
N ARG A 107 -1.28 -7.37 6.87
CA ARG A 107 -0.84 -7.33 8.27
C ARG A 107 0.58 -7.87 8.50
N ILE A 108 0.99 -8.86 7.70
CA ILE A 108 2.35 -9.41 7.78
C ILE A 108 3.35 -8.44 7.15
N HIS A 109 2.97 -7.85 6.02
CA HIS A 109 3.74 -6.87 5.27
C HIS A 109 3.96 -5.58 6.09
N ASP A 110 2.88 -4.92 6.51
CA ASP A 110 2.89 -3.64 7.22
C ASP A 110 3.81 -3.68 8.44
N ARG A 111 3.75 -4.76 9.23
CA ARG A 111 4.60 -4.92 10.41
C ARG A 111 6.08 -4.95 10.04
N LYS A 112 6.45 -5.70 9.01
CA LYS A 112 7.86 -5.80 8.57
C LYS A 112 8.33 -4.47 7.99
N GLU A 113 7.47 -3.80 7.25
CA GLU A 113 7.79 -2.54 6.62
C GLU A 113 8.00 -1.42 7.63
N GLU A 114 7.10 -1.28 8.62
CA GLU A 114 7.23 -0.32 9.70
C GLU A 114 8.55 -0.50 10.47
N GLU A 115 8.93 -1.76 10.74
CA GLU A 115 10.17 -2.12 11.44
C GLU A 115 11.42 -1.86 10.58
N ALA A 116 11.41 -2.24 9.30
CA ALA A 116 12.62 -2.29 8.47
C ALA A 116 12.83 -1.06 7.59
N ILE A 117 11.75 -0.45 7.10
CA ILE A 117 11.75 0.58 6.07
C ILE A 117 11.39 1.95 6.68
N TYR A 118 10.30 2.04 7.44
CA TYR A 118 9.81 3.36 7.87
C TYR A 118 10.70 4.05 8.90
N SER A 119 11.52 3.28 9.63
CA SER A 119 12.59 3.82 10.50
C SER A 119 13.54 4.80 9.80
N VAL A 120 13.58 4.82 8.46
CA VAL A 120 14.39 5.76 7.67
C VAL A 120 13.57 6.59 6.67
N ALA A 121 12.23 6.52 6.70
CA ALA A 121 11.38 7.25 5.75
C ALA A 121 11.50 8.78 5.88
N ASP A 122 11.86 9.28 7.06
CA ASP A 122 12.12 10.71 7.29
C ASP A 122 13.39 11.22 6.58
N ARG A 123 14.22 10.31 6.05
CA ARG A 123 15.36 10.67 5.20
C ARG A 123 14.96 11.00 3.76
N TYR A 124 13.69 10.80 3.39
CA TYR A 124 13.19 11.14 2.06
C TYR A 124 13.39 12.64 1.79
N PRO A 125 14.19 13.02 0.78
CA PRO A 125 14.45 14.41 0.48
C PRO A 125 13.19 15.06 -0.09
N ALA A 126 12.83 16.23 0.42
CA ALA A 126 11.85 17.10 -0.20
C ALA A 126 12.59 18.28 -0.84
N ASP A 127 12.62 18.33 -2.16
CA ASP A 127 13.24 19.42 -2.92
C ASP A 127 12.44 19.77 -4.19
N ALA A 128 12.94 20.70 -5.00
CA ALA A 128 12.24 21.14 -6.20
C ALA A 128 12.07 20.04 -7.27
N ALA A 129 12.89 18.99 -7.24
CA ALA A 129 12.84 17.87 -8.17
C ALA A 129 12.05 16.67 -7.61
N SER A 130 11.89 16.59 -6.28
CA SER A 130 11.19 15.52 -5.59
C SER A 130 10.09 16.08 -4.67
N PRO A 131 8.80 15.93 -5.03
CA PRO A 131 7.71 16.39 -4.18
C PRO A 131 7.78 15.75 -2.80
N ALA A 132 7.46 16.52 -1.76
CA ALA A 132 7.43 15.98 -0.40
C ALA A 132 6.54 14.72 -0.33
N LEU A 133 7.00 13.69 0.39
CA LEU A 133 6.28 12.42 0.48
C LEU A 133 4.83 12.60 0.96
N ALA A 134 4.59 13.52 1.87
CA ALA A 134 3.23 13.90 2.29
C ALA A 134 2.31 14.33 1.13
N ALA A 135 2.84 15.05 0.13
CA ALA A 135 2.09 15.46 -1.06
C ALA A 135 1.84 14.28 -2.00
N LEU A 136 2.81 13.36 -2.14
CA LEU A 136 2.65 12.13 -2.90
C LEU A 136 1.60 11.21 -2.27
N LEU A 137 1.61 11.04 -0.95
CA LEU A 137 0.63 10.25 -0.22
C LEU A 137 -0.79 10.82 -0.31
N ALA A 138 -0.91 12.14 -0.53
CA ALA A 138 -2.18 12.84 -0.71
C ALA A 138 -2.69 12.85 -2.17
N THR A 139 -1.87 12.48 -3.17
CA THR A 139 -2.30 12.48 -4.57
C THR A 139 -3.28 11.35 -4.87
N ASN A 140 -4.14 11.47 -5.88
CA ASN A 140 -4.98 10.35 -6.35
C ASN A 140 -4.45 9.74 -7.67
N GLY A 141 -3.34 10.25 -8.20
CA GLY A 141 -2.84 9.85 -9.51
C GLY A 141 -1.91 8.63 -9.47
N ILE A 142 -2.27 7.58 -10.21
CA ILE A 142 -1.40 6.47 -10.60
C ILE A 142 -1.41 6.41 -12.13
N PRO A 143 -0.28 6.17 -12.82
CA PRO A 143 -0.29 5.96 -14.27
C PRO A 143 -1.20 4.79 -14.68
N ALA A 144 -1.94 4.93 -15.78
CA ALA A 144 -3.03 4.01 -16.16
C ALA A 144 -2.63 2.52 -16.27
N ASN A 145 -1.36 2.24 -16.60
CA ASN A 145 -0.83 0.88 -16.78
C ASN A 145 0.26 0.53 -15.76
N TRP A 146 0.35 1.29 -14.66
CA TRP A 146 1.32 0.99 -13.63
C TRP A 146 0.93 -0.29 -12.88
N LYS A 147 1.93 -1.14 -12.65
CA LYS A 147 1.86 -2.36 -11.84
C LYS A 147 3.08 -2.39 -10.92
N CYS A 148 2.95 -3.03 -9.75
CA CYS A 148 4.11 -3.28 -8.90
C CYS A 148 5.15 -4.13 -9.63
N ARG A 149 6.43 -4.01 -9.23
CA ARG A 149 7.56 -4.62 -9.93
C ARG A 149 7.42 -6.13 -10.15
N TYR A 150 6.82 -6.83 -9.19
CA TYR A 150 6.64 -8.28 -9.23
C TYR A 150 5.18 -8.71 -9.40
N ALA A 151 4.33 -7.85 -9.96
CA ALA A 151 3.01 -8.25 -10.41
C ALA A 151 3.13 -9.44 -11.38
N PRO A 152 2.31 -10.50 -11.25
CA PRO A 152 2.33 -11.60 -12.19
C PRO A 152 1.95 -11.16 -13.62
N GLY A 153 2.51 -11.87 -14.60
CA GLY A 153 2.33 -11.62 -16.03
C GLY A 153 0.94 -11.98 -16.55
#